data_AF-A0A0M8RHE2-F1
#
_entry.id   AF-A0A0M8RHE2-F1
#
_cell.length_a   1.000
_cell.length_b   1.000
_cell.length_c   1.000
_cell.angle_alpha   90.00
_cell.angle_beta   90.00
_cell.angle_gamma   90.00
#
_symmetry.space_group_name_H-M   'P 1'
#
loop_
_entity.id
_entity.type
_entity.pdbx_description
1 polymer ?
#
loop_
_entity_poly.entity_id
_entity_poly.type
_entity_poly.pdbx_seq_one_letter_code
_entity_poly.pdbx_strand_id
1 'polypeptide(L)'
;MAERGLDVLLLEAGPRHAHPREEWTHYENDANHPLTGFFRFGPADRAKSAWFRETPQSSFVMQLSGVGGTTQHYFANSPRAYPGAFSGYSGPDAGAYDTRHRFPFPYAELVPYYEWVEATLPVQTAAMGTKEEVYFQGCETLGIPVQTALTTTGDSYRPQQNAILQPGGHAGRTADPRLLIFPRSTGCTFCGHCSQGCMQPVRAPRNQFAKRSTDNSYVPMALTADVWSPGGRAAELITDAFVTRIHTEAGAATGVTWRNREFLARKATALLRGAGARTVLRVDMFPVPLHVQSSLRTGLDPRTSVLDADCRSRAVDRLYVADNSALANSLGGPNPTLTTQALAARTAERVFTRVFGGDPWVRTGAPVVSTDLRVSRRLAELGL
;
A
#
# COMPACT_ATOMS: atom_id res chain seq x y z
N MET A 1 2.03 15.66 1.83
CA MET A 1 1.83 16.78 0.88
C MET A 1 0.61 17.61 1.23
N ALA A 2 -0.61 17.05 1.21
CA ALA A 2 -1.84 17.74 1.60
C ALA A 2 -1.77 18.37 3.02
N GLU A 3 -1.23 17.61 3.98
CA GLU A 3 -0.92 18.07 5.34
C GLU A 3 -0.08 19.35 5.39
N ARG A 4 0.76 19.58 4.37
CA ARG A 4 1.72 20.69 4.27
C ARG A 4 1.17 21.87 3.45
N GLY A 5 -0.14 21.91 3.23
CA GLY A 5 -0.82 23.02 2.59
C GLY A 5 -0.63 23.12 1.08
N LEU A 6 -0.14 22.06 0.44
CA LEU A 6 -0.06 21.97 -1.02
C LEU A 6 -1.42 21.60 -1.61
N ASP A 7 -1.70 22.13 -2.80
CA ASP A 7 -2.82 21.64 -3.62
C ASP A 7 -2.45 20.26 -4.18
N VAL A 8 -3.24 19.25 -3.82
CA VAL A 8 -2.98 17.85 -4.16
C VAL A 8 -4.16 17.26 -4.92
N LEU A 9 -3.88 16.75 -6.11
CA LEU A 9 -4.80 15.94 -6.89
C LEU A 9 -4.36 14.47 -6.85
N LEU A 10 -5.26 13.60 -6.40
CA LEU A 10 -5.11 12.15 -6.39
C LEU A 10 -5.91 11.57 -7.56
N LEU A 11 -5.23 10.87 -8.45
CA LEU A 11 -5.86 10.16 -9.56
C LEU A 11 -5.75 8.67 -9.31
N GLU A 12 -6.90 8.01 -9.15
CA GLU A 12 -6.97 6.57 -8.88
C GLU A 12 -7.66 5.85 -10.03
N ALA A 13 -7.05 4.75 -10.45
CA ALA A 13 -7.42 4.07 -11.68
C ALA A 13 -8.82 3.45 -11.63
N GLY A 14 -9.24 2.97 -10.47
CA GLY A 14 -10.46 2.22 -10.25
C GLY A 14 -11.34 2.83 -9.18
N PRO A 15 -12.34 2.08 -8.68
CA PRO A 15 -13.38 2.60 -7.82
C PRO A 15 -12.87 3.09 -6.47
N ARG A 16 -13.62 4.03 -5.88
CA ARG A 16 -13.44 4.48 -4.49
C ARG A 16 -13.78 3.40 -3.48
N HIS A 17 -14.82 2.61 -3.76
CA HIS A 17 -15.53 1.82 -2.77
C HIS A 17 -15.95 2.67 -1.57
N ALA A 18 -16.83 3.65 -1.80
CA ALA A 18 -17.25 4.61 -0.79
C ALA A 18 -18.10 3.96 0.31
N HIS A 19 -18.89 2.94 -0.03
CA HIS A 19 -19.76 2.21 0.89
C HIS A 19 -19.44 0.71 0.90
N PRO A 20 -18.28 0.29 1.43
CA PRO A 20 -17.84 -1.11 1.39
C PRO A 20 -18.88 -2.10 1.87
N ARG A 21 -19.70 -1.76 2.87
CA ARG A 21 -20.72 -2.67 3.41
C ARG A 21 -21.82 -3.02 2.42
N GLU A 22 -22.09 -2.14 1.48
CA GLU A 22 -23.08 -2.31 0.43
C GLU A 22 -22.42 -2.89 -0.82
N GLU A 23 -21.13 -2.62 -1.02
CA GLU A 23 -20.38 -2.97 -2.22
C GLU A 23 -19.62 -4.30 -2.14
N TRP A 24 -19.22 -4.72 -0.94
CA TRP A 24 -18.36 -5.88 -0.71
C TRP A 24 -19.09 -6.98 0.04
N THR A 25 -18.83 -8.21 -0.38
CA THR A 25 -19.22 -9.40 0.37
C THR A 25 -17.98 -10.05 0.98
N HIS A 26 -18.20 -10.94 1.93
CA HIS A 26 -17.14 -11.81 2.45
C HIS A 26 -16.95 -13.08 1.61
N TYR A 27 -17.67 -13.23 0.48
CA TYR A 27 -17.49 -14.39 -0.39
C TYR A 27 -16.19 -14.26 -1.16
N GLU A 28 -15.28 -15.22 -0.95
CA GLU A 28 -13.94 -15.16 -1.54
C GLU A 28 -13.97 -15.05 -3.07
N ASN A 29 -14.91 -15.74 -3.72
CA ASN A 29 -15.07 -15.66 -5.17
C ASN A 29 -15.56 -14.28 -5.62
N ASP A 30 -16.49 -13.65 -4.89
CA ASP A 30 -16.99 -12.32 -5.24
C ASP A 30 -15.92 -11.21 -5.04
N ALA A 31 -14.99 -11.41 -4.10
CA ALA A 31 -13.86 -10.51 -3.90
C ALA A 31 -12.72 -10.74 -4.91
N ASN A 32 -12.23 -11.99 -4.97
CA ASN A 32 -10.93 -12.32 -5.53
C ASN A 32 -11.01 -12.82 -6.98
N HIS A 33 -12.20 -13.06 -7.53
CA HIS A 33 -12.32 -13.55 -8.90
C HIS A 33 -11.75 -12.51 -9.87
N PRO A 34 -10.74 -12.87 -10.69
CA PRO A 34 -9.99 -11.88 -11.47
C PRO A 34 -10.81 -11.21 -12.58
N LEU A 35 -11.88 -11.87 -13.04
CA LEU A 35 -12.78 -11.32 -14.05
C LEU A 35 -13.97 -10.57 -13.46
N THR A 36 -14.66 -11.11 -12.46
CA THR A 36 -15.95 -10.61 -11.99
C THR A 36 -15.88 -9.98 -10.60
N GLY A 37 -14.78 -10.15 -9.87
CA GLY A 37 -14.69 -9.72 -8.47
C GLY A 37 -14.54 -8.22 -8.30
N PHE A 38 -14.92 -7.70 -7.14
CA PHE A 38 -14.82 -6.26 -6.86
C PHE A 38 -13.37 -5.80 -6.66
N PHE A 39 -12.43 -6.68 -6.28
CA PHE A 39 -10.99 -6.40 -6.22
C PHE A 39 -10.21 -6.90 -7.44
N ARG A 40 -10.75 -6.68 -8.63
CA ARG A 40 -10.08 -6.98 -9.89
C ARG A 40 -9.26 -5.79 -10.41
N PHE A 41 -8.28 -6.08 -11.27
CA PHE A 41 -7.66 -5.06 -12.10
C PHE A 41 -8.58 -4.73 -13.29
N GLY A 42 -9.36 -3.67 -13.17
CA GLY A 42 -10.41 -3.40 -14.15
C GLY A 42 -11.18 -2.11 -13.89
N PRO A 43 -12.19 -1.84 -14.73
CA PRO A 43 -13.11 -0.74 -14.49
C PRO A 43 -14.01 -1.05 -13.28
N ALA A 44 -14.48 0.02 -12.60
CA ALA A 44 -15.44 -0.08 -11.51
C ALA A 44 -16.72 -0.83 -11.91
N ASP A 45 -17.23 -0.56 -13.12
CA ASP A 45 -18.39 -1.25 -13.68
C ASP A 45 -18.08 -2.74 -13.95
N ARG A 46 -18.63 -3.59 -13.06
CA ARG A 46 -18.44 -5.05 -13.06
C ARG A 46 -18.99 -5.75 -14.31
N ALA A 47 -19.93 -5.16 -15.04
CA ALA A 47 -20.45 -5.70 -16.30
C ALA A 47 -19.42 -5.60 -17.45
N LYS A 48 -18.43 -4.72 -17.34
CA LYS A 48 -17.32 -4.61 -18.30
C LYS A 48 -16.23 -5.61 -17.99
N SER A 49 -15.50 -6.02 -19.03
CA SER A 49 -14.35 -6.92 -18.90
C SER A 49 -13.26 -6.31 -18.02
N ALA A 50 -12.64 -7.14 -17.17
CA ALA A 50 -11.41 -6.80 -16.48
C ALA A 50 -10.32 -6.38 -17.48
N TRP A 51 -9.39 -5.54 -17.05
CA TRP A 51 -8.30 -5.10 -17.91
C TRP A 51 -7.28 -6.21 -18.12
N PHE A 52 -6.93 -6.44 -19.37
CA PHE A 52 -5.94 -7.46 -19.71
C PHE A 52 -4.55 -7.06 -19.23
N ARG A 53 -3.80 -8.06 -18.77
CA ARG A 53 -2.36 -7.98 -18.58
C ARG A 53 -1.68 -9.07 -19.39
N GLU A 54 -0.73 -8.62 -20.19
CA GLU A 54 0.26 -9.49 -20.77
C GLU A 54 1.34 -9.75 -19.72
N THR A 55 1.62 -11.03 -19.50
CA THR A 55 2.67 -11.48 -18.60
C THR A 55 3.65 -12.29 -19.45
N PRO A 56 4.97 -12.11 -19.27
CA PRO A 56 5.97 -12.79 -20.11
C PRO A 56 5.95 -14.32 -19.92
N GLN A 57 5.30 -14.77 -18.86
CA GLN A 57 4.99 -16.16 -18.59
C GLN A 57 3.54 -16.26 -18.10
N SER A 58 3.00 -17.46 -18.09
CA SER A 58 1.75 -17.78 -17.40
C SER A 58 1.88 -17.39 -15.92
N SER A 59 1.34 -16.23 -15.52
CA SER A 59 1.34 -15.77 -14.11
C SER A 59 0.10 -14.95 -13.74
N PHE A 60 -0.35 -15.08 -12.48
CA PHE A 60 -1.53 -14.40 -11.95
C PHE A 60 -1.09 -13.30 -10.98
N VAL A 61 -1.13 -12.05 -11.45
CA VAL A 61 -0.74 -10.92 -10.62
C VAL A 61 -1.92 -10.54 -9.72
N MET A 62 -1.75 -10.70 -8.40
CA MET A 62 -2.71 -10.16 -7.43
C MET A 62 -2.54 -8.65 -7.35
N GLN A 63 -3.27 -7.94 -8.22
CA GLN A 63 -3.33 -6.50 -8.23
C GLN A 63 -4.74 -6.03 -8.54
N LEU A 64 -5.14 -4.89 -7.96
CA LEU A 64 -6.41 -4.22 -8.24
C LEU A 64 -6.18 -2.74 -8.59
N SER A 65 -7.20 -2.11 -9.16
CA SER A 65 -7.17 -0.71 -9.61
C SER A 65 -7.83 0.27 -8.65
N GLY A 66 -8.62 -0.20 -7.67
CA GLY A 66 -9.34 0.65 -6.73
C GLY A 66 -8.44 1.48 -5.83
N VAL A 67 -9.01 2.53 -5.24
CA VAL A 67 -8.30 3.50 -4.39
C VAL A 67 -7.48 2.81 -3.30
N GLY A 68 -6.23 3.22 -3.11
CA GLY A 68 -5.32 2.56 -2.15
C GLY A 68 -4.70 1.24 -2.64
N GLY A 69 -5.01 0.82 -3.87
CA GLY A 69 -4.37 -0.28 -4.58
C GLY A 69 -4.42 -1.60 -3.81
N THR A 70 -3.33 -2.36 -3.88
CA THR A 70 -3.23 -3.72 -3.30
C THR A 70 -3.30 -3.75 -1.78
N THR A 71 -3.24 -2.62 -1.09
CA THR A 71 -3.52 -2.60 0.35
C THR A 71 -4.99 -2.95 0.67
N GLN A 72 -5.90 -2.91 -0.32
CA GLN A 72 -7.27 -3.36 -0.12
C GLN A 72 -7.41 -4.89 0.08
N HIS A 73 -6.49 -5.71 -0.46
CA HIS A 73 -6.51 -7.18 -0.32
C HIS A 73 -5.27 -7.79 0.37
N TYR A 74 -4.38 -6.97 0.93
CA TYR A 74 -3.22 -7.48 1.67
C TYR A 74 -3.58 -8.01 3.08
N PHE A 75 -2.64 -8.72 3.71
CA PHE A 75 -2.74 -9.20 5.09
C PHE A 75 -2.27 -8.17 6.14
N ALA A 76 -1.91 -6.96 5.70
CA ALA A 76 -1.38 -5.90 6.54
C ALA A 76 -0.07 -6.23 7.27
N ASN A 77 0.71 -7.20 6.75
CA ASN A 77 2.05 -7.48 7.24
C ASN A 77 2.96 -6.26 7.04
N SER A 78 3.59 -5.82 8.14
CA SER A 78 4.46 -4.65 8.19
C SER A 78 5.85 -4.98 8.76
N PRO A 79 6.62 -5.93 8.18
CA PRO A 79 8.03 -6.10 8.53
C PRO A 79 8.87 -4.95 7.95
N ARG A 80 9.95 -4.56 8.64
CA ARG A 80 10.97 -3.68 8.08
C ARG A 80 11.87 -4.47 7.11
N ALA A 81 12.46 -3.80 6.13
CA ALA A 81 13.49 -4.40 5.27
C ALA A 81 14.73 -4.78 6.08
N TYR A 82 15.47 -5.79 5.60
CA TYR A 82 16.72 -6.16 6.24
C TYR A 82 17.80 -5.09 6.00
N PRO A 83 18.57 -4.69 7.02
CA PRO A 83 19.61 -3.66 6.88
C PRO A 83 20.64 -3.95 5.79
N GLY A 84 20.96 -5.22 5.53
CA GLY A 84 21.89 -5.64 4.48
C GLY A 84 21.46 -5.32 3.04
N ALA A 85 20.18 -5.00 2.83
CA ALA A 85 19.67 -4.52 1.55
C ALA A 85 20.10 -3.07 1.22
N PHE A 86 20.71 -2.35 2.17
CA PHE A 86 21.07 -0.93 2.07
C PHE A 86 22.58 -0.73 1.93
N SER A 87 22.96 0.41 1.35
CA SER A 87 24.37 0.78 1.22
C SER A 87 25.02 1.03 2.58
N GLY A 88 26.31 0.72 2.69
CA GLY A 88 27.10 0.93 3.92
C GLY A 88 26.85 -0.09 5.02
N TYR A 89 26.08 -1.16 4.77
CA TYR A 89 25.91 -2.22 5.76
C TYR A 89 27.18 -3.07 5.92
N SER A 90 27.64 -3.19 7.16
CA SER A 90 28.86 -3.93 7.55
C SER A 90 28.61 -4.86 8.74
N GLY A 91 27.37 -5.34 8.92
CA GLY A 91 27.03 -6.29 9.97
C GLY A 91 27.69 -7.66 9.76
N PRO A 92 27.72 -8.52 10.79
CA PRO A 92 28.35 -9.86 10.71
C PRO A 92 27.79 -10.76 9.59
N ASP A 93 26.53 -10.57 9.22
CA ASP A 93 25.79 -11.27 8.17
C ASP A 93 25.87 -10.56 6.79
N ALA A 94 26.71 -9.53 6.62
CA ALA A 94 26.79 -8.77 5.37
C ALA A 94 27.07 -9.64 4.13
N GLY A 95 27.79 -10.76 4.31
CA GLY A 95 28.07 -11.74 3.25
C GLY A 95 26.85 -12.55 2.78
N ALA A 96 25.74 -12.53 3.52
CA ALA A 96 24.51 -13.26 3.19
C ALA A 96 23.59 -12.52 2.20
N TYR A 97 23.85 -11.24 1.92
CA TYR A 97 22.98 -10.40 1.10
C TYR A 97 23.44 -10.29 -0.36
N ASP A 98 22.50 -10.22 -1.30
CA ASP A 98 22.80 -9.77 -2.67
C ASP A 98 23.11 -8.26 -2.65
N THR A 99 24.35 -7.92 -2.99
CA THR A 99 24.87 -6.55 -2.89
C THR A 99 24.85 -5.79 -4.22
N ARG A 100 24.44 -6.44 -5.33
CA ARG A 100 24.49 -5.85 -6.68
C ARG A 100 23.61 -4.61 -6.83
N HIS A 101 22.49 -4.57 -6.10
CA HIS A 101 21.47 -3.51 -6.22
C HIS A 101 21.00 -3.02 -4.85
N ARG A 102 21.92 -2.62 -3.98
CA ARG A 102 21.58 -2.02 -2.68
C ARG A 102 20.81 -0.72 -2.84
N PHE A 103 20.00 -0.37 -1.83
CA PHE A 103 19.47 0.99 -1.74
C PHE A 103 20.63 1.99 -1.74
N PRO A 104 20.52 3.12 -2.46
CA PRO A 104 21.59 4.10 -2.63
C PRO A 104 21.82 5.01 -1.40
N PHE A 105 21.26 4.62 -0.25
CA PHE A 105 21.34 5.31 1.03
C PHE A 105 21.40 4.28 2.17
N PRO A 106 21.90 4.66 3.37
CA PRO A 106 22.01 3.74 4.50
C PRO A 106 20.64 3.43 5.12
N TYR A 107 20.50 2.25 5.74
CA TYR A 107 19.27 1.84 6.43
C TYR A 107 18.81 2.86 7.48
N ALA A 108 19.76 3.44 8.23
CA ALA A 108 19.51 4.47 9.24
C ALA A 108 18.82 5.74 8.68
N GLU A 109 18.95 6.01 7.38
CA GLU A 109 18.21 7.10 6.76
C GLU A 109 16.71 6.79 6.67
N LEU A 110 16.32 5.52 6.45
CA LEU A 110 14.93 5.11 6.29
C LEU A 110 14.21 4.86 7.63
N VAL A 111 14.96 4.59 8.71
CA VAL A 111 14.40 4.29 10.05
C VAL A 111 13.38 5.33 10.55
N PRO A 112 13.64 6.65 10.51
CA PRO A 112 12.64 7.64 10.95
C PRO A 112 11.33 7.59 10.15
N TYR A 113 11.40 7.22 8.86
CA TYR A 113 10.20 7.09 8.02
C TYR A 113 9.45 5.79 8.31
N TYR A 114 10.14 4.70 8.69
CA TYR A 114 9.48 3.51 9.23
C TYR A 114 8.69 3.87 10.48
N GLU A 115 9.32 4.54 11.44
CA GLU A 115 8.69 4.93 12.71
C GLU A 115 7.49 5.86 12.48
N TRP A 116 7.62 6.81 11.54
CA TRP A 116 6.52 7.69 11.14
C TRP A 116 5.31 6.91 10.60
N VAL A 117 5.56 5.96 9.69
CA VAL A 117 4.51 5.13 9.09
C VAL A 117 3.90 4.19 10.14
N GLU A 118 4.72 3.57 10.97
CA GLU A 118 4.28 2.68 12.05
C GLU A 118 3.37 3.40 13.04
N ALA A 119 3.71 4.63 13.44
CA ALA A 119 2.86 5.43 14.31
C ALA A 119 1.59 5.94 13.60
N THR A 120 1.66 6.29 12.31
CA THR A 120 0.50 6.72 11.53
C THR A 120 -0.52 5.59 11.32
N LEU A 121 -0.05 4.36 11.08
CA LEU A 121 -0.86 3.16 10.81
C LEU A 121 -1.08 2.26 12.04
N PRO A 122 -0.97 2.82 13.23
CA PRO A 122 -0.58 2.16 14.49
C PRO A 122 -0.15 0.69 14.34
N VAL A 123 1.01 0.46 13.71
CA VAL A 123 1.59 -0.88 13.53
C VAL A 123 1.95 -1.45 14.89
N GLN A 124 1.48 -2.65 15.17
CA GLN A 124 1.71 -3.34 16.42
C GLN A 124 1.92 -4.84 16.18
N THR A 125 2.42 -5.54 17.20
CA THR A 125 2.44 -6.99 17.24
C THR A 125 1.01 -7.52 17.13
N ALA A 126 0.75 -8.41 16.16
CA ALA A 126 -0.57 -8.99 15.94
C ALA A 126 -1.13 -9.63 17.21
N ALA A 127 -2.43 -9.45 17.46
CA ALA A 127 -3.12 -10.23 18.48
C ALA A 127 -3.09 -11.72 18.10
N MET A 128 -2.80 -12.57 19.08
CA MET A 128 -2.52 -14.00 18.90
C MET A 128 -3.67 -14.84 19.46
N GLY A 129 -3.88 -16.02 18.88
CA GLY A 129 -4.72 -17.07 19.45
C GLY A 129 -3.91 -18.34 19.75
N THR A 130 -4.63 -19.42 20.06
CA THR A 130 -4.04 -20.72 20.42
C THR A 130 -3.17 -21.31 19.30
N LYS A 131 -3.50 -21.04 18.03
CA LYS A 131 -2.73 -21.55 16.89
C LYS A 131 -1.31 -20.98 16.87
N GLU A 132 -1.16 -19.68 17.11
CA GLU A 132 0.14 -19.02 17.11
C GLU A 132 1.00 -19.51 18.29
N GLU A 133 0.39 -19.73 19.45
CA GLU A 133 1.07 -20.25 20.65
C GLU A 133 1.77 -21.60 20.41
N VAL A 134 1.10 -22.53 19.73
CA VAL A 134 1.69 -23.84 19.37
C VAL A 134 2.92 -23.67 18.47
N TYR A 135 2.87 -22.73 17.52
CA TYR A 135 4.01 -22.45 16.64
C TYR A 135 5.20 -21.87 17.42
N PHE A 136 4.94 -21.00 18.39
CA PHE A 136 5.97 -20.40 19.24
C PHE A 136 6.62 -21.42 20.16
N GLN A 137 5.84 -22.32 20.77
CA GLN A 137 6.38 -23.44 21.54
C GLN A 137 7.32 -24.31 20.70
N GLY A 138 7.00 -24.52 19.42
CA GLY A 138 7.88 -25.19 18.47
C GLY A 138 9.21 -24.43 18.26
N CYS A 139 9.15 -23.11 18.09
CA CYS A 139 10.35 -22.26 17.96
C CYS A 139 11.22 -22.30 19.22
N GLU A 140 10.60 -22.22 20.40
CA GLU A 140 11.27 -22.30 21.71
C GLU A 140 11.96 -23.65 21.90
N THR A 141 11.27 -24.73 21.54
CA THR A 141 11.81 -26.10 21.58
C THR A 141 13.05 -26.25 20.69
N LEU A 142 13.10 -25.55 19.55
CA LEU A 142 14.24 -25.52 18.64
C LEU A 142 15.34 -24.53 19.05
N GLY A 143 15.15 -23.78 20.14
CA GLY A 143 16.11 -22.76 20.60
C GLY A 143 16.18 -21.53 19.70
N ILE A 144 15.17 -21.28 18.85
CA ILE A 144 15.12 -20.08 18.01
C ILE A 144 14.76 -18.89 18.93
N PRO A 145 15.50 -17.77 18.91
CA PRO A 145 15.25 -16.67 19.82
C PRO A 145 14.01 -15.85 19.45
N VAL A 146 13.32 -15.31 20.45
CA VAL A 146 12.23 -14.33 20.26
C VAL A 146 12.81 -12.99 19.80
N GLN A 147 12.29 -12.45 18.69
CA GLN A 147 12.60 -11.10 18.24
C GLN A 147 11.72 -10.07 18.98
N THR A 148 12.36 -9.23 19.79
CA THR A 148 11.70 -8.13 20.50
C THR A 148 11.82 -6.79 19.78
N ALA A 149 12.81 -6.62 18.90
CA ALA A 149 13.03 -5.40 18.12
C ALA A 149 12.23 -5.38 16.81
N LEU A 150 11.96 -4.18 16.26
CA LEU A 150 11.29 -4.04 14.96
C LEU A 150 12.19 -4.41 13.76
N THR A 151 13.49 -4.14 13.87
CA THR A 151 14.51 -4.53 12.90
C THR A 151 14.99 -5.96 13.18
N THR A 152 14.88 -6.83 12.18
CA THR A 152 15.44 -8.19 12.23
C THR A 152 16.94 -8.14 11.90
N THR A 153 17.76 -8.79 12.73
CA THR A 153 19.24 -8.83 12.59
C THR A 153 19.80 -10.25 12.60
N GLY A 154 18.93 -11.26 12.67
CA GLY A 154 19.31 -12.66 12.66
C GLY A 154 18.08 -13.57 12.76
N ASP A 155 18.34 -14.87 12.69
CA ASP A 155 17.32 -15.91 12.79
C ASP A 155 16.56 -15.79 14.11
N SER A 156 15.26 -15.58 14.01
CA SER A 156 14.40 -15.33 15.17
C SER A 156 12.93 -15.50 14.78
N TYR A 157 12.05 -15.59 15.78
CA TYR A 157 10.61 -15.61 15.58
C TYR A 157 9.93 -14.51 16.39
N ARG A 158 8.79 -14.05 15.91
CA ARG A 158 7.88 -13.18 16.67
C ARG A 158 6.49 -13.21 16.04
N PRO A 159 5.45 -12.78 16.76
CA PRO A 159 4.18 -12.51 16.12
C PRO A 159 4.36 -11.35 15.12
N GLN A 160 3.67 -11.47 13.99
CA GLN A 160 3.83 -10.55 12.88
C GLN A 160 3.51 -9.11 13.30
N GLN A 161 4.40 -8.16 13.00
CA GLN A 161 4.05 -6.74 13.05
C GLN A 161 3.05 -6.46 11.95
N ASN A 162 1.89 -5.91 12.29
CA ASN A 162 0.85 -5.63 11.31
C ASN A 162 0.19 -4.27 11.50
N ALA A 163 -0.31 -3.74 10.39
CA ALA A 163 -1.14 -2.55 10.37
C ALA A 163 -2.62 -2.95 10.53
N ILE A 164 -2.92 -3.61 11.66
CA ILE A 164 -4.28 -3.99 12.05
C ILE A 164 -4.52 -3.48 13.48
N LEU A 165 -5.59 -2.71 13.67
CA LEU A 165 -5.98 -2.21 14.98
C LEU A 165 -6.28 -3.39 15.94
N GLN A 166 -5.76 -3.29 17.16
CA GLN A 166 -5.94 -4.33 18.19
C GLN A 166 -7.42 -4.50 18.57
N PRO A 167 -7.84 -5.74 18.89
CA PRO A 167 -9.19 -6.00 19.38
C PRO A 167 -9.47 -5.20 20.67
N GLY A 168 -10.59 -4.49 20.70
CA GLY A 168 -11.10 -3.79 21.89
C GLY A 168 -12.55 -4.14 22.20
N GLY A 169 -12.95 -3.96 23.47
CA GLY A 169 -14.30 -4.28 23.93
C GLY A 169 -14.59 -5.78 23.89
N HIS A 170 -15.57 -6.20 23.09
CA HIS A 170 -15.93 -7.62 22.92
C HIS A 170 -15.14 -8.32 21.79
N ALA A 171 -14.41 -7.59 20.96
CA ALA A 171 -13.60 -8.18 19.89
C ALA A 171 -12.59 -9.19 20.44
N GLY A 172 -12.49 -10.37 19.81
CA GLY A 172 -11.62 -11.46 20.27
C GLY A 172 -12.12 -12.22 21.51
N ARG A 173 -13.23 -11.81 22.12
CA ARG A 173 -13.82 -12.45 23.31
C ARG A 173 -15.16 -13.13 23.05
N THR A 174 -15.78 -12.86 21.91
CA THR A 174 -17.06 -13.44 21.51
C THR A 174 -17.15 -13.58 19.99
N ALA A 175 -17.95 -14.56 19.56
CA ALA A 175 -18.34 -14.72 18.17
C ALA A 175 -19.74 -14.13 17.88
N ASP A 176 -20.44 -13.57 18.89
CA ASP A 176 -21.78 -12.98 18.68
C ASP A 176 -21.68 -11.67 17.87
N PRO A 177 -22.16 -11.64 16.61
CA PRO A 177 -22.03 -10.47 15.75
C PRO A 177 -22.74 -9.24 16.29
N ARG A 178 -23.72 -9.38 17.19
CA ARG A 178 -24.44 -8.26 17.81
C ARG A 178 -23.56 -7.48 18.80
N LEU A 179 -22.52 -8.13 19.32
CA LEU A 179 -21.53 -7.53 20.23
C LEU A 179 -20.31 -6.97 19.48
N LEU A 180 -20.08 -7.41 18.24
CA LEU A 180 -18.98 -6.98 17.36
C LEU A 180 -19.31 -5.70 16.56
N ILE A 181 -19.96 -4.74 17.22
CA ILE A 181 -20.45 -3.49 16.64
C ILE A 181 -19.77 -2.30 17.34
N PHE A 182 -19.26 -1.34 16.57
CA PHE A 182 -18.72 -0.08 17.06
C PHE A 182 -19.82 0.77 17.74
N PRO A 183 -19.54 1.45 18.87
CA PRO A 183 -18.26 1.51 19.58
C PRO A 183 -18.04 0.40 20.62
N ARG A 184 -18.98 -0.54 20.80
CA ARG A 184 -18.85 -1.63 21.81
C ARG A 184 -17.70 -2.59 21.51
N SER A 185 -17.31 -2.71 20.25
CA SER A 185 -16.10 -3.38 19.81
C SER A 185 -15.30 -2.46 18.89
N THR A 186 -13.98 -2.49 19.02
CA THR A 186 -13.02 -1.75 18.19
C THR A 186 -11.96 -2.70 17.63
N GLY A 187 -11.32 -2.30 16.53
CA GLY A 187 -10.23 -3.05 15.89
C GLY A 187 -10.61 -4.45 15.41
N CYS A 188 -9.63 -5.35 15.37
CA CYS A 188 -9.75 -6.66 14.74
C CYS A 188 -10.80 -7.52 15.45
N THR A 189 -11.83 -7.95 14.73
CA THR A 189 -12.85 -8.88 15.26
C THR A 189 -12.52 -10.35 14.98
N PHE A 190 -11.29 -10.66 14.53
CA PHE A 190 -10.87 -12.00 14.09
C PHE A 190 -11.74 -12.61 12.99
N CYS A 191 -12.29 -11.77 12.10
CA CYS A 191 -13.19 -12.23 11.06
C CYS A 191 -12.52 -13.07 9.96
N GLY A 192 -11.20 -13.03 9.80
CA GLY A 192 -10.47 -13.80 8.78
C GLY A 192 -10.50 -13.21 7.36
N HIS A 193 -11.24 -12.14 7.10
CA HIS A 193 -11.48 -11.59 5.75
C HIS A 193 -10.47 -10.49 5.33
N CYS A 194 -9.20 -10.64 5.71
CA CYS A 194 -8.18 -9.62 5.43
C CYS A 194 -7.97 -9.40 3.93
N SER A 195 -8.04 -10.47 3.13
CA SER A 195 -7.90 -10.42 1.68
C SER A 195 -9.18 -9.99 0.95
N GLN A 196 -10.35 -10.15 1.55
CA GLN A 196 -11.65 -9.77 0.96
C GLN A 196 -12.08 -8.35 1.31
N GLY A 197 -11.22 -7.58 1.99
CA GLY A 197 -11.52 -6.21 2.37
C GLY A 197 -12.15 -6.17 3.76
N CYS A 198 -11.39 -5.69 4.73
CA CYS A 198 -11.86 -5.65 6.11
C CYS A 198 -12.72 -4.41 6.34
N MET A 199 -13.99 -4.63 6.68
CA MET A 199 -14.97 -3.60 7.01
C MET A 199 -15.42 -3.69 8.48
N GLN A 200 -14.57 -4.26 9.32
CA GLN A 200 -14.86 -4.52 10.73
C GLN A 200 -14.19 -3.48 11.63
N PRO A 201 -14.75 -3.17 12.80
CA PRO A 201 -16.04 -3.68 13.32
C PRO A 201 -17.25 -3.04 12.64
N VAL A 202 -18.45 -3.61 12.84
CA VAL A 202 -19.68 -3.11 12.23
C VAL A 202 -19.98 -1.66 12.70
N ARG A 203 -20.43 -0.76 11.81
CA ARG A 203 -20.72 0.68 12.07
C ARG A 203 -19.53 1.57 12.45
N ALA A 204 -18.29 1.08 12.42
CA ALA A 204 -17.16 1.97 12.60
C ALA A 204 -17.10 2.98 11.43
N PRO A 205 -16.66 4.23 11.67
CA PRO A 205 -16.23 5.13 10.59
C PRO A 205 -15.18 4.47 9.70
N ARG A 206 -15.06 4.89 8.43
CA ARG A 206 -14.12 4.28 7.47
C ARG A 206 -12.69 4.24 7.99
N ASN A 207 -12.23 5.33 8.60
CA ASN A 207 -10.90 5.40 9.20
C ASN A 207 -10.74 4.63 10.52
N GLN A 208 -11.79 3.98 11.02
CA GLN A 208 -11.78 3.10 12.20
C GLN A 208 -11.91 1.62 11.83
N PHE A 209 -11.95 1.28 10.54
CA PHE A 209 -11.84 -0.10 10.12
C PHE A 209 -10.50 -0.68 10.57
N ALA A 210 -10.52 -1.93 11.02
CA ALA A 210 -9.42 -2.58 11.70
C ALA A 210 -8.16 -2.64 10.82
N LYS A 211 -8.32 -3.05 9.56
CA LYS A 211 -7.22 -3.17 8.61
C LYS A 211 -6.85 -1.79 8.03
N ARG A 212 -5.58 -1.42 8.13
CA ARG A 212 -5.09 -0.09 7.75
C ARG A 212 -4.63 -0.01 6.30
N SER A 213 -5.50 -0.42 5.37
CA SER A 213 -5.29 -0.15 3.94
C SER A 213 -5.13 1.36 3.72
N THR A 214 -4.39 1.76 2.66
CA THR A 214 -4.23 3.18 2.27
C THR A 214 -5.58 3.88 2.12
N ASP A 215 -6.58 3.13 1.65
CA ASP A 215 -7.96 3.56 1.49
C ASP A 215 -8.73 3.77 2.82
N ASN A 216 -8.38 3.04 3.88
CA ASN A 216 -8.90 3.26 5.24
C ASN A 216 -8.04 4.27 6.04
N SER A 217 -6.81 4.58 5.59
CA SER A 217 -5.85 5.39 6.33
C SER A 217 -5.50 6.70 5.62
N TYR A 218 -4.52 6.66 4.73
CA TYR A 218 -3.94 7.85 4.11
C TYR A 218 -4.91 8.62 3.22
N VAL A 219 -5.84 7.95 2.52
CA VAL A 219 -6.81 8.65 1.67
C VAL A 219 -7.80 9.46 2.51
N PRO A 220 -8.48 8.88 3.53
CA PRO A 220 -9.25 9.68 4.49
C PRO A 220 -8.47 10.85 5.08
N MET A 221 -7.22 10.63 5.48
CA MET A 221 -6.37 11.70 5.99
C MET A 221 -6.13 12.79 4.93
N ALA A 222 -5.81 12.43 3.68
CA ALA A 222 -5.55 13.40 2.62
C ALA A 222 -6.80 14.23 2.28
N LEU A 223 -7.98 13.59 2.19
CA LEU A 223 -9.26 14.25 1.90
C LEU A 223 -9.73 15.18 3.02
N THR A 224 -9.14 15.08 4.22
CA THR A 224 -9.56 15.81 5.42
C THR A 224 -8.40 16.58 6.06
N ALA A 225 -7.30 16.78 5.33
CA ALA A 225 -6.08 17.38 5.88
C ALA A 225 -6.29 18.79 6.45
N ASP A 226 -7.28 19.52 5.95
CA ASP A 226 -7.74 20.83 6.44
C ASP A 226 -8.26 20.81 7.88
N VAL A 227 -8.80 19.68 8.36
CA VAL A 227 -9.39 19.61 9.71
C VAL A 227 -8.44 19.04 10.77
N TRP A 228 -7.38 18.34 10.37
CA TRP A 228 -6.46 17.70 11.33
C TRP A 228 -5.03 18.24 11.31
N SER A 229 -4.62 18.93 10.23
CA SER A 229 -3.30 19.58 10.13
C SER A 229 -3.44 21.10 10.07
N PRO A 230 -2.77 21.87 10.96
CA PRO A 230 -2.69 23.32 10.83
C PRO A 230 -2.09 23.73 9.48
N GLY A 231 -2.85 24.51 8.69
CA GLY A 231 -2.44 24.93 7.35
C GLY A 231 -2.55 23.83 6.28
N GLY A 232 -3.08 22.65 6.62
CA GLY A 232 -3.36 21.58 5.67
C GLY A 232 -4.47 21.96 4.68
N ARG A 233 -4.46 21.33 3.51
CA ARG A 233 -5.51 21.46 2.49
C ARG A 233 -6.05 20.09 2.12
N ALA A 234 -7.36 19.95 2.05
CA ALA A 234 -8.00 18.73 1.55
C ALA A 234 -7.51 18.42 0.12
N ALA A 235 -7.10 17.18 -0.11
CA ALA A 235 -6.77 16.72 -1.45
C ALA A 235 -8.05 16.50 -2.28
N GLU A 236 -7.96 16.73 -3.58
CA GLU A 236 -8.98 16.31 -4.54
C GLU A 236 -8.71 14.86 -4.95
N LEU A 237 -9.75 14.03 -5.02
CA LEU A 237 -9.65 12.64 -5.50
C LEU A 237 -10.57 12.44 -6.70
N ILE A 238 -10.00 12.02 -7.81
CA ILE A 238 -10.72 11.57 -8.99
C ILE A 238 -10.48 10.06 -9.15
N THR A 239 -11.56 9.28 -9.07
CA THR A 239 -11.53 7.84 -9.32
C THR A 239 -11.86 7.51 -10.77
N ASP A 240 -11.64 6.25 -11.18
CA ASP A 240 -11.75 5.82 -12.57
C ASP A 240 -10.88 6.66 -13.54
N ALA A 241 -9.81 7.25 -13.00
CA ALA A 241 -8.91 8.20 -13.64
C ALA A 241 -7.57 7.54 -13.93
N PHE A 242 -7.53 6.69 -14.95
CA PHE A 242 -6.29 6.04 -15.36
C PHE A 242 -5.37 7.04 -16.07
N VAL A 243 -4.21 7.36 -15.48
CA VAL A 243 -3.19 8.19 -16.12
C VAL A 243 -2.60 7.46 -17.32
N THR A 244 -2.65 8.10 -18.50
CA THR A 244 -2.20 7.51 -19.78
C THR A 244 -0.98 8.20 -20.36
N ARG A 245 -0.68 9.42 -19.93
CA ARG A 245 0.46 10.21 -20.40
C ARG A 245 0.88 11.23 -19.35
N ILE A 246 2.18 11.41 -19.21
CA ILE A 246 2.80 12.54 -18.50
C ILE A 246 3.22 13.56 -19.57
N HIS A 247 2.83 14.82 -19.40
CA HIS A 247 3.23 15.93 -20.25
C HIS A 247 4.51 16.54 -19.72
N THR A 248 5.40 16.92 -20.64
CA THR A 248 6.69 17.53 -20.31
C THR A 248 6.95 18.79 -21.12
N GLU A 249 7.46 19.82 -20.47
CA GLU A 249 7.96 21.04 -21.11
C GLU A 249 9.38 21.30 -20.61
N ALA A 250 10.31 21.59 -21.52
CA ALA A 250 11.74 21.75 -21.21
C ALA A 250 12.32 20.60 -20.34
N GLY A 251 11.82 19.37 -20.53
CA GLY A 251 12.25 18.18 -19.78
C GLY A 251 11.62 17.99 -18.40
N ALA A 252 10.79 18.93 -17.93
CA ALA A 252 10.08 18.85 -16.65
C ALA A 252 8.63 18.41 -16.82
N ALA A 253 8.13 17.59 -15.91
CA ALA A 253 6.72 17.21 -15.87
C ALA A 253 5.84 18.43 -15.55
N THR A 254 4.85 18.71 -16.41
CA THR A 254 3.92 19.86 -16.26
C THR A 254 2.46 19.46 -16.09
N GLY A 255 2.11 18.20 -16.37
CA GLY A 255 0.75 17.71 -16.19
C GLY A 255 0.58 16.26 -16.61
N VAL A 256 -0.65 15.77 -16.55
CA VAL A 256 -1.02 14.42 -16.96
C VAL A 256 -2.30 14.41 -17.78
N THR A 257 -2.38 13.55 -18.78
CA THR A 257 -3.66 13.16 -19.39
C THR A 257 -4.12 11.87 -18.72
N TRP A 258 -5.25 11.94 -18.02
CA TRP A 258 -6.00 10.75 -17.60
C TRP A 258 -7.21 10.57 -18.51
N ARG A 259 -7.64 9.33 -18.67
CA ARG A 259 -8.85 9.00 -19.41
C ARG A 259 -9.62 7.95 -18.65
N ASN A 260 -10.95 8.02 -18.69
CA ASN A 260 -11.77 6.88 -18.33
C ASN A 260 -11.47 5.74 -19.34
N ARG A 261 -10.97 4.61 -18.84
CA ARG A 261 -10.19 3.64 -19.62
C ARG A 261 -11.01 2.84 -20.65
N GLU A 262 -12.32 3.11 -20.76
CA GLU A 262 -13.12 2.62 -21.89
C GLU A 262 -12.51 2.93 -23.25
N PHE A 263 -11.83 4.07 -23.40
CA PHE A 263 -11.14 4.43 -24.64
C PHE A 263 -10.03 3.42 -25.01
N LEU A 264 -9.22 2.99 -24.02
CA LEU A 264 -8.12 2.04 -24.25
C LEU A 264 -8.64 0.62 -24.46
N ALA A 265 -9.69 0.22 -23.74
CA ALA A 265 -10.38 -1.06 -23.98
C ALA A 265 -11.00 -1.12 -25.39
N ARG A 266 -11.66 -0.03 -25.82
CA ARG A 266 -12.20 0.10 -27.20
C ARG A 266 -11.11 0.10 -28.27
N LYS A 267 -10.00 0.81 -28.05
CA LYS A 267 -8.87 0.85 -29.01
C LYS A 267 -8.11 -0.47 -29.10
N ALA A 268 -7.83 -1.14 -27.99
CA ALA A 268 -7.20 -2.47 -28.00
C ALA A 268 -8.10 -3.50 -28.71
N THR A 269 -9.41 -3.46 -28.45
CA THR A 269 -10.38 -4.32 -29.14
C THR A 269 -10.45 -4.02 -30.64
N ALA A 270 -10.43 -2.74 -31.02
CA ALA A 270 -10.42 -2.33 -32.44
C ALA A 270 -9.14 -2.76 -33.16
N LEU A 271 -7.98 -2.71 -32.50
CA LEU A 271 -6.71 -3.19 -33.06
C LEU A 271 -6.70 -4.70 -33.26
N LEU A 272 -7.18 -5.47 -32.29
CA LEU A 272 -7.26 -6.93 -32.39
C LEU A 272 -8.26 -7.38 -33.47
N ARG A 273 -9.41 -6.70 -33.59
CA ARG A 273 -10.38 -6.94 -34.68
C ARG A 273 -9.82 -6.52 -36.05
N GLY A 274 -9.11 -5.40 -36.12
CA GLY A 274 -8.40 -4.95 -37.32
C GLY A 274 -7.30 -5.91 -37.76
N ALA A 275 -6.69 -6.63 -36.82
CA ALA A 275 -5.72 -7.70 -37.07
C ALA A 275 -6.37 -9.07 -37.41
N GLY A 276 -7.69 -9.14 -37.54
CA GLY A 276 -8.42 -10.35 -37.98
C GLY A 276 -8.92 -11.28 -36.87
N ALA A 277 -8.81 -10.91 -35.59
CA ALA A 277 -9.31 -11.74 -34.51
C ALA A 277 -10.85 -11.86 -34.51
N ARG A 278 -11.37 -13.09 -34.68
CA ARG A 278 -12.81 -13.42 -34.56
C ARG A 278 -13.23 -13.85 -33.14
N THR A 279 -12.30 -14.43 -32.37
CA THR A 279 -12.52 -14.87 -30.97
C THR A 279 -11.24 -14.64 -30.15
N VAL A 280 -11.37 -14.20 -28.89
CA VAL A 280 -10.25 -14.01 -27.95
C VAL A 280 -10.52 -14.90 -26.74
N LEU A 281 -9.59 -15.82 -26.43
CA LEU A 281 -9.73 -16.81 -25.35
C LEU A 281 -8.57 -16.70 -24.35
N ARG A 282 -8.81 -17.03 -23.08
CA ARG A 282 -7.81 -17.24 -22.01
C ARG A 282 -8.33 -18.29 -21.01
N VAL A 283 -7.40 -19.02 -20.35
CA VAL A 283 -7.45 -19.81 -19.06
C VAL A 283 -6.75 -21.19 -19.28
N ASP A 284 -5.82 -21.74 -18.46
CA ASP A 284 -5.82 -22.16 -17.01
C ASP A 284 -4.46 -21.99 -16.24
N MET A 285 -4.50 -22.18 -14.90
CA MET A 285 -3.73 -21.56 -13.78
C MET A 285 -2.26 -21.97 -13.49
N PHE A 286 -1.49 -21.04 -12.90
CA PHE A 286 -0.01 -20.95 -12.82
C PHE A 286 0.43 -19.94 -11.70
N PRO A 287 1.74 -19.65 -11.43
CA PRO A 287 2.18 -18.98 -10.19
C PRO A 287 1.57 -17.60 -9.93
N VAL A 288 1.45 -17.27 -8.64
CA VAL A 288 0.80 -16.05 -8.12
C VAL A 288 1.85 -15.03 -7.63
N PRO A 289 2.38 -14.13 -8.47
CA PRO A 289 3.25 -13.04 -8.02
C PRO A 289 2.50 -12.03 -7.13
N LEU A 290 2.92 -11.95 -5.86
CA LEU A 290 2.33 -11.11 -4.79
C LEU A 290 3.16 -9.86 -4.47
N HIS A 291 4.47 -9.91 -4.72
CA HIS A 291 5.43 -8.84 -4.39
C HIS A 291 6.21 -8.39 -5.63
N VAL A 292 5.49 -8.05 -6.71
CA VAL A 292 6.13 -7.44 -7.90
C VAL A 292 6.72 -6.10 -7.48
N GLN A 293 8.03 -5.94 -7.68
CA GLN A 293 8.80 -4.79 -7.20
C GLN A 293 10.02 -4.53 -8.07
N SER A 294 10.65 -3.36 -7.89
CA SER A 294 11.92 -2.96 -8.51
C SER A 294 11.94 -2.83 -10.03
N SER A 295 10.78 -2.71 -10.68
CA SER A 295 10.70 -2.50 -12.15
C SER A 295 11.16 -1.10 -12.59
N LEU A 296 11.14 -0.12 -11.69
CA LEU A 296 11.65 1.25 -11.89
C LEU A 296 12.66 1.58 -10.78
N ARG A 297 13.57 0.66 -10.46
CA ARG A 297 14.40 0.73 -9.25
C ARG A 297 15.18 2.04 -9.09
N THR A 298 15.30 2.49 -7.85
CA THR A 298 16.31 3.46 -7.39
C THR A 298 17.70 2.82 -7.35
N GLY A 299 18.74 3.61 -7.62
CA GLY A 299 20.12 3.17 -7.53
C GLY A 299 21.12 4.31 -7.79
N LEU A 300 22.41 4.04 -7.58
CA LEU A 300 23.48 5.03 -7.81
C LEU A 300 23.89 5.11 -9.29
N ASP A 301 23.94 3.98 -10.00
CA ASP A 301 24.40 3.91 -11.40
C ASP A 301 23.22 4.18 -12.37
N PRO A 302 23.25 5.25 -13.18
CA PRO A 302 22.20 5.57 -14.14
C PRO A 302 22.05 4.52 -15.26
N ARG A 303 23.04 3.63 -15.46
CA ARG A 303 22.96 2.54 -16.46
C ARG A 303 22.13 1.35 -15.97
N THR A 304 21.90 1.25 -14.66
CA THR A 304 21.21 0.11 -14.04
C THR A 304 20.03 0.53 -13.16
N SER A 305 19.70 1.83 -13.11
CA SER A 305 18.59 2.38 -12.32
C SER A 305 17.79 3.39 -13.13
N VAL A 306 16.48 3.39 -12.95
CA VAL A 306 15.57 4.36 -13.59
C VAL A 306 15.46 5.63 -12.74
N LEU A 307 15.55 5.47 -11.42
CA LEU A 307 15.45 6.56 -10.46
C LEU A 307 16.80 6.83 -9.79
N ASP A 308 17.02 8.07 -9.37
CA ASP A 308 18.12 8.41 -8.47
C ASP A 308 17.81 8.04 -7.01
N ALA A 309 18.72 8.39 -6.10
CA ALA A 309 18.62 8.09 -4.68
C ALA A 309 17.43 8.74 -3.96
N ASP A 310 16.82 9.76 -4.55
CA ASP A 310 15.65 10.47 -4.03
C ASP A 310 14.36 10.01 -4.70
N CYS A 311 14.39 8.87 -5.39
CA CYS A 311 13.27 8.31 -6.15
C CYS A 311 12.77 9.22 -7.27
N ARG A 312 13.63 10.13 -7.74
CA ARG A 312 13.35 11.01 -8.87
C ARG A 312 13.71 10.32 -10.18
N SER A 313 12.87 10.50 -11.19
CA SER A 313 13.15 10.05 -12.55
C SER A 313 14.42 10.70 -13.09
N ARG A 314 15.31 9.88 -13.65
CA ARG A 314 16.51 10.36 -14.35
C ARG A 314 16.18 10.94 -15.73
N ALA A 315 15.03 10.55 -16.29
CA ALA A 315 14.61 10.94 -17.64
C ALA A 315 13.70 12.18 -17.68
N VAL A 316 13.00 12.47 -16.59
CA VAL A 316 12.01 13.55 -16.51
C VAL A 316 12.19 14.34 -15.22
N ASP A 317 12.47 15.63 -15.32
CA ASP A 317 12.53 16.51 -14.15
C ASP A 317 11.15 16.62 -13.48
N ARG A 318 11.14 16.80 -12.16
CA ARG A 318 9.93 16.87 -11.32
C ARG A 318 9.01 15.65 -11.35
N LEU A 319 9.48 14.51 -11.87
CA LEU A 319 8.76 13.23 -11.81
C LEU A 319 9.39 12.33 -10.75
N TYR A 320 8.58 11.82 -9.84
CA TYR A 320 8.99 10.93 -8.74
C TYR A 320 8.13 9.67 -8.75
N VAL A 321 8.72 8.54 -8.32
CA VAL A 321 8.04 7.24 -8.24
C VAL A 321 8.23 6.67 -6.85
N ALA A 322 7.15 6.31 -6.17
CA ALA A 322 7.16 5.98 -4.76
C ALA A 322 6.28 4.75 -4.42
N ASP A 323 6.12 3.83 -5.36
CA ASP A 323 5.47 2.53 -5.14
C ASP A 323 6.52 1.39 -5.10
N ASN A 324 6.07 0.13 -5.07
CA ASN A 324 6.96 -1.03 -5.04
C ASN A 324 7.95 -1.07 -6.23
N SER A 325 7.64 -0.42 -7.36
CA SER A 325 8.54 -0.38 -8.52
C SER A 325 9.83 0.39 -8.23
N ALA A 326 9.79 1.35 -7.29
CA ALA A 326 10.93 2.18 -6.93
C ALA A 326 11.94 1.48 -6.01
N LEU A 327 11.57 0.38 -5.35
CA LEU A 327 12.46 -0.36 -4.45
C LEU A 327 13.73 -0.82 -5.17
N ALA A 328 14.89 -0.65 -4.54
CA ALA A 328 16.19 -0.98 -5.16
C ALA A 328 16.35 -2.48 -5.42
N ASN A 329 15.79 -3.32 -4.55
CA ASN A 329 15.88 -4.77 -4.54
C ASN A 329 14.69 -5.38 -3.77
N SER A 330 14.74 -6.70 -3.56
CA SER A 330 13.70 -7.46 -2.85
C SER A 330 13.76 -7.39 -1.31
N LEU A 331 14.42 -6.37 -0.74
CA LEU A 331 14.44 -6.04 0.70
C LEU A 331 15.08 -7.07 1.64
N GLY A 332 15.74 -8.09 1.09
CA GLY A 332 16.18 -9.28 1.83
C GLY A 332 15.08 -10.34 2.03
N GLY A 333 13.97 -10.26 1.28
CA GLY A 333 12.86 -11.23 1.32
C GLY A 333 11.53 -10.83 2.00
N PRO A 334 11.43 -9.82 2.89
CA PRO A 334 10.19 -9.55 3.64
C PRO A 334 9.12 -8.87 2.76
N ASN A 335 7.89 -8.78 3.27
CA ASN A 335 6.79 -8.07 2.61
C ASN A 335 7.14 -6.58 2.38
N PRO A 336 6.92 -6.01 1.18
CA PRO A 336 7.45 -4.70 0.82
C PRO A 336 6.62 -3.49 1.25
N THR A 337 5.41 -3.71 1.74
CA THR A 337 4.43 -2.62 1.93
C THR A 337 4.92 -1.54 2.88
N LEU A 338 5.43 -1.94 4.06
CA LEU A 338 5.91 -0.98 5.05
C LEU A 338 7.12 -0.19 4.52
N THR A 339 8.08 -0.87 3.89
CA THR A 339 9.24 -0.21 3.26
C THR A 339 8.84 0.74 2.16
N THR A 340 7.83 0.38 1.36
CA THR A 340 7.31 1.24 0.29
C THR A 340 6.63 2.47 0.86
N GLN A 341 5.82 2.32 1.91
CA GLN A 341 5.21 3.46 2.60
C GLN A 341 6.26 4.38 3.22
N ALA A 342 7.32 3.82 3.84
CA ALA A 342 8.44 4.58 4.38
C ALA A 342 9.20 5.32 3.25
N LEU A 343 9.44 4.65 2.12
CA LEU A 343 10.06 5.26 0.93
C LEU A 343 9.18 6.36 0.35
N ALA A 344 7.86 6.20 0.36
CA ALA A 344 6.91 7.19 -0.11
C ALA A 344 6.89 8.42 0.81
N ALA A 345 6.92 8.24 2.13
CA ALA A 345 7.06 9.33 3.09
C ALA A 345 8.39 10.09 2.87
N ARG A 346 9.51 9.36 2.71
CA ARG A 346 10.82 9.94 2.36
C ARG A 346 10.76 10.72 1.06
N THR A 347 10.20 10.14 0.00
CA THR A 347 10.09 10.77 -1.31
C THR A 347 9.22 12.03 -1.25
N ALA A 348 8.10 11.99 -0.53
CA ALA A 348 7.25 13.16 -0.32
C ALA A 348 8.01 14.29 0.39
N GLU A 349 8.86 13.98 1.37
CA GLU A 349 9.70 14.98 2.04
C GLU A 349 10.74 15.57 1.10
N ARG A 350 11.41 14.75 0.30
CA ARG A 350 12.34 15.23 -0.74
C ARG A 350 11.64 16.14 -1.74
N VAL A 351 10.43 15.81 -2.18
CA VAL A 351 9.62 16.66 -3.07
C VAL A 351 9.30 17.98 -2.40
N PHE A 352 8.79 17.95 -1.17
CA PHE A 352 8.40 19.16 -0.44
C PHE A 352 9.59 20.12 -0.24
N THR A 353 10.73 19.61 0.22
CA THR A 353 11.91 20.44 0.46
C THR A 353 12.52 20.95 -0.83
N ARG A 354 12.66 20.09 -1.85
CA ARG A 354 13.39 20.45 -3.06
C ARG A 354 12.56 21.27 -4.05
N VAL A 355 11.28 20.94 -4.20
CA VAL A 355 10.40 21.55 -5.21
C VAL A 355 9.66 22.75 -4.64
N PHE A 356 9.27 22.69 -3.35
CA PHE A 356 8.44 23.71 -2.71
C PHE A 356 9.19 24.51 -1.64
N GLY A 357 10.47 24.21 -1.38
CA GLY A 357 11.29 24.97 -0.43
C GLY A 357 10.89 24.80 1.04
N GLY A 358 10.11 23.75 1.37
CA GLY A 358 9.63 23.52 2.73
C GLY A 358 10.63 22.76 3.62
N ASP A 359 10.48 22.89 4.93
CA ASP A 359 11.34 22.18 5.88
C ASP A 359 11.03 20.68 5.97
N PRO A 360 12.04 19.81 6.19
CA PRO A 360 11.82 18.41 6.49
C PRO A 360 11.04 18.27 7.80
N TRP A 361 10.12 17.30 7.87
CA TRP A 361 9.18 17.17 8.98
C TRP A 361 9.25 15.85 9.72
N VAL A 362 9.77 14.79 9.11
CA VAL A 362 9.71 13.44 9.71
C VAL A 362 10.55 13.35 10.98
N ARG A 363 11.66 14.09 11.04
CA ARG A 363 12.56 14.13 12.21
C ARG A 363 12.19 15.19 13.26
N THR A 364 11.35 16.15 12.91
CA THR A 364 11.08 17.34 13.73
C THR A 364 9.63 17.41 14.22
N GLY A 365 8.70 16.77 13.51
CA GLY A 365 7.29 16.69 13.86
C GLY A 365 6.89 15.38 14.53
N ALA A 366 5.59 15.25 14.80
CA ALA A 366 4.98 14.02 15.27
C ALA A 366 3.91 13.54 14.28
N PRO A 367 3.85 12.24 13.96
CA PRO A 367 2.84 11.68 13.07
C PRO A 367 1.45 11.77 13.71
N VAL A 368 0.45 12.17 12.91
CA VAL A 368 -0.95 12.07 13.28
C VAL A 368 -1.45 10.65 12.96
N VAL A 369 -2.06 10.01 13.95
CA VAL A 369 -2.61 8.66 13.80
C VAL A 369 -3.76 8.66 12.79
N SER A 370 -3.81 7.68 11.89
CA SER A 370 -4.86 7.61 10.85
C SER A 370 -6.28 7.36 11.40
N THR A 371 -6.39 7.01 12.68
CA THR A 371 -7.65 6.86 13.42
C THR A 371 -8.06 8.13 14.18
N ASP A 372 -7.47 9.29 13.88
CA ASP A 372 -7.81 10.57 14.53
C ASP A 372 -9.33 10.86 14.42
N LEU A 373 -9.94 11.30 15.53
CA LEU A 373 -11.37 11.55 15.60
C LEU A 373 -11.82 12.72 14.73
N ARG A 374 -10.94 13.68 14.44
CA ARG A 374 -11.22 14.80 13.53
C ARG A 374 -11.45 14.29 12.11
N VAL A 375 -10.64 13.32 11.67
CA VAL A 375 -10.84 12.60 10.41
C VAL A 375 -12.18 11.87 10.43
N SER A 376 -12.49 11.13 11.51
CA SER A 376 -13.75 10.38 11.62
C SER A 376 -14.99 11.29 11.51
N ARG A 377 -14.98 12.46 12.19
CA ARG A 377 -16.07 13.44 12.14
C ARG A 377 -16.24 14.01 10.75
N ARG A 378 -15.13 14.40 10.11
CA ARG A 378 -15.17 14.99 8.77
C ARG A 378 -15.64 14.00 7.71
N LEU A 379 -15.26 12.72 7.80
CA LEU A 379 -15.80 11.69 6.92
C LEU A 379 -17.33 11.56 7.05
N ALA A 380 -17.85 11.59 8.28
CA ALA A 380 -19.30 11.53 8.51
C ALA A 380 -20.04 12.73 7.90
N GLU A 381 -19.47 13.94 7.99
CA GLU A 381 -20.02 15.15 7.32
C GLU A 381 -20.04 15.03 5.80
N LEU A 382 -19.05 14.32 5.23
CA LEU A 382 -18.94 14.07 3.79
C LEU A 382 -19.76 12.85 3.31
N GLY A 383 -20.37 12.10 4.23
CA GLY A 383 -21.08 10.85 3.92
C GLY A 383 -20.17 9.69 3.48
N LEU A 384 -18.93 9.65 3.98
CA LEU A 384 -17.87 8.70 3.59
C LEU A 384 -17.50 7.66 4.67
#